data_AF-A0A0B2RGF5-F1
#
_entry.id   AF-A0A0B2RGF5-F1
#
_cell.length_a   1.000
_cell.length_b   1.000
_cell.length_c   1.000
_cell.angle_alpha   90.00
_cell.angle_beta   90.00
_cell.angle_gamma   90.00
#
_symmetry.space_group_name_H-M   'P 1'
#
loop_
_entity.id
_entity.type
_entity.pdbx_description
1 polymer ?
#
loop_
_entity_poly.entity_id
_entity_poly.type
_entity_poly.pdbx_seq_one_letter_code
_entity_poly.pdbx_strand_id
1 'polypeptide(L)' 'MPNIIDDRQSAFISGRHLLHSVVIANEVVEEAKRGRKSCLFFKVDFERAYDSVS' A
#
# COMPACT_ATOMS: atom_id res chain seq x y z
N MET A 1 13.45 -2.46 15.68
CA MET A 1 12.30 -2.01 14.88
C MET A 1 12.54 -1.83 13.38
N PRO A 2 13.76 -1.60 12.83
CA PRO A 2 13.91 -1.38 11.38
C PRO A 2 13.57 -2.62 10.54
N ASN A 3 13.50 -3.82 11.14
CA ASN A 3 13.19 -5.06 10.42
C ASN A 3 11.68 -5.38 10.36
N ILE A 4 10.80 -4.57 10.95
CA ILE A 4 9.34 -4.80 10.99
C ILE A 4 8.59 -3.83 10.05
N ILE A 5 9.13 -2.63 9.85
CA ILE A 5 8.51 -1.58 9.03
C ILE A 5 9.17 -1.60 7.65
N ASP A 6 8.43 -2.01 6.63
CA ASP A 6 8.87 -1.97 5.23
C ASP A 6 8.72 -0.55 4.65
N ASP A 7 9.55 -0.17 3.68
CA ASP A 7 9.50 1.15 3.03
C ASP A 7 8.17 1.46 2.33
N ARG A 8 7.41 0.44 1.96
CA ARG A 8 6.08 0.58 1.34
C ARG A 8 4.96 0.82 2.36
N GLN A 9 5.20 0.61 3.66
CA GLN A 9 4.21 0.88 4.70
C GLN A 9 4.11 2.39 4.98
N SER A 10 2.93 2.97 4.79
CA SER A 10 2.77 4.43 4.89
C SER A 10 1.85 4.88 6.02
N ALA A 11 0.89 4.04 6.45
CA ALA A 11 -0.02 4.39 7.52
C ALA A 11 0.68 4.29 8.89
N PHE A 12 0.36 5.21 9.80
CA PHE A 12 0.82 5.21 11.20
C PHE A 12 2.35 5.26 11.42
N ILE A 13 3.13 5.66 10.41
CA ILE A 13 4.59 5.87 10.52
C ILE A 13 4.89 7.37 10.52
N SER A 14 5.61 7.85 11.54
CA SER A 14 6.03 9.26 11.60
C SER A 14 6.88 9.63 10.37
N GLY A 15 6.58 10.78 9.76
CA GLY A 15 7.25 11.26 8.55
C GLY A 15 6.80 10.59 7.24
N ARG A 16 5.81 9.69 7.26
CA ARG A 16 5.19 9.13 6.04
C ARG A 16 3.76 9.65 5.88
N HIS A 17 3.41 10.05 4.66
CA HIS A 17 2.10 10.63 4.35
C HIS A 17 1.19 9.61 3.63
N LEU A 18 -0.06 9.50 4.06
CA LEU A 18 -1.06 8.61 3.43
C LEU A 18 -1.27 8.92 1.93
N LEU A 19 -1.11 10.18 1.54
CA LEU A 19 -1.25 10.62 0.15
C LEU A 19 -0.16 10.02 -0.76
N HIS A 20 1.04 9.75 -0.24
CA HIS A 20 2.11 9.12 -1.03
C HIS A 20 1.69 7.74 -1.51
N SER A 21 1.01 6.95 -0.67
CA SER A 21 0.48 5.63 -1.04
C SER A 21 -0.46 5.70 -2.23
N VAL A 22 -1.32 6.72 -2.27
CA VAL A 22 -2.32 6.91 -3.33
C VAL A 22 -1.64 7.28 -4.65
N VAL A 23 -0.67 8.19 -4.61
CA VAL A 23 0.09 8.60 -5.79
C VAL A 23 0.88 7.42 -6.37
N ILE A 24 1.56 6.65 -5.51
CA ILE A 24 2.31 5.46 -5.93
C ILE A 24 1.38 4.43 -6.59
N ALA A 25 0.23 4.14 -5.98
CA ALA A 25 -0.73 3.20 -6.56
C ALA A 25 -1.23 3.67 -7.93
N ASN A 26 -1.55 4.96 -8.08
CA ASN A 26 -2.00 5.53 -9.35
C ASN A 26 -0.92 5.43 -10.45
N GLU A 27 0.33 5.76 -10.12
CA GLU A 27 1.44 5.67 -11.07
C GLU A 27 1.69 4.21 -11.50
N VAL A 28 1.65 3.26 -10.57
CA VAL A 28 1.82 1.82 -10.89
C VAL A 28 0.72 1.32 -11.82
N VAL A 29 -0.54 1.74 -11.61
CA VAL A 29 -1.65 1.44 -12.53
C VAL A 29 -1.37 2.02 -13.92
N GLU A 30 -0.97 3.29 -13.97
CA GLU A 30 -0.73 4.00 -15.23
C GLU A 30 0.43 3.39 -16.02
N GLU A 31 1.53 3.04 -15.35
CA GLU A 31 2.66 2.34 -15.95
C GLU A 31 2.27 0.97 -16.52
N ALA A 32 1.44 0.20 -15.79
CA ALA A 32 0.94 -1.08 -16.29
C ALA A 32 0.06 -0.91 -17.54
N LYS A 33 -0.82 0.10 -17.56
CA LYS A 33 -1.65 0.45 -18.71
C LYS A 33 -0.80 0.87 -19.91
N ARG A 34 0.14 1.80 -19.72
CA ARG A 34 1.04 2.29 -20.77
C ARG A 34 1.88 1.17 -21.38
N GLY A 35 2.34 0.25 -20.53
CA GLY A 35 3.09 -0.95 -20.95
C GLY A 35 2.25 -2.08 -21.54
N ARG A 36 0.91 -1.92 -21.63
CA ARG A 36 -0.04 -2.98 -22.04
C ARG A 36 0.16 -4.28 -21.25
N LYS A 37 0.57 -4.19 -19.99
CA LYS A 37 0.78 -5.34 -19.11
C LYS A 37 -0.55 -5.72 -18.46
N SER A 38 -0.84 -7.02 -18.37
CA SER A 38 -1.92 -7.47 -17.50
C SER A 38 -1.59 -7.11 -16.05
N CYS A 39 -2.56 -6.57 -15.33
CA CYS A 39 -2.39 -6.20 -13.92
C CYS A 39 -3.58 -6.70 -13.11
N LEU A 40 -3.33 -7.05 -11.86
CA LEU A 40 -4.34 -7.42 -10.87
C LEU A 40 -4.13 -6.54 -9.64
N PHE A 41 -5.18 -5.84 -9.23
CA PHE A 41 -5.20 -5.08 -7.99
C PHE A 41 -5.97 -5.84 -6.93
N PHE A 42 -5.29 -6.18 -5.84
CA PHE A 42 -5.90 -6.81 -4.69
C PHE A 42 -6.06 -5.80 -3.56
N LYS A 43 -7.27 -5.23 -3.46
CA LYS A 43 -7.65 -4.37 -2.33
C LYS A 43 -8.25 -5.25 -1.25
N VAL A 44 -7.59 -5.32 -0.10
CA VAL A 44 -8.04 -6.06 1.07
C VAL A 44 -8.16 -5.12 2.27
N ASP A 45 -9.13 -5.39 3.13
CA ASP A 45 -9.34 -4.72 4.41
C ASP A 45 -9.67 -5.78 5.45
N PHE A 46 -9.42 -5.49 6.73
CA PHE A 46 -9.66 -6.40 7.84
C PHE A 46 -10.81 -5.89 8.69
N GLU A 47 -11.84 -6.72 8.87
CA GLU A 47 -12.86 -6.43 9.87
C GLU A 47 -12.26 -6.51 11.27
N ARG A 48 -12.38 -5.41 12.05
CA ARG A 48 -11.89 -5.32 13.42
C ARG A 48 -10.44 -5.82 13.58
N ALA A 49 -9.54 -5.24 12.78
CA ALA A 49 -8.14 -5.65 12.70
C ALA A 49 -7.44 -5.78 14.07
N TYR A 50 -7.73 -4.89 15.01
CA TYR A 50 -7.13 -4.90 16.35
C TYR A 50 -7.69 -6.00 17.26
N ASP A 51 -8.96 -6.39 17.10
CA ASP A 51 -9.58 -7.46 17.89
C ASP A 51 -9.10 -8.85 17.44
N SER A 52 -8.59 -8.95 16.20
CA SER A 52 -8.14 -10.19 15.58
C SER A 52 -6.65 -10.47 15.76
N VAL A 53 -5.93 -9.64 16.52
CA VAL A 53 -4.50 -9.83 16.81
C VAL A 53 -4.36 -10.88 17.93
N SER A 54 -3.62 -11.95 17.67
CA SER A 54 -3.28 -13.00 18.66
C SER A 54 -1.86 -12.83 19.20
#